data_AF-A0A7L5Z442-F1
#
_entry.id   AF-A0A7L5Z442-F1
#
_cell.length_a   1.000
_cell.length_b   1.000
_cell.length_c   1.000
_cell.angle_alpha   90.00
_cell.angle_beta   90.00
_cell.angle_gamma   90.00
#
_symmetry.space_group_name_H-M   'P 1'
#
loop_
_entity.id
_entity.type
_entity.pdbx_description
1 polymer ?
#
loop_
_entity_poly.entity_id
_entity_poly.type
_entity_poly.pdbx_seq_one_letter_code
_entity_poly.pdbx_strand_id
1 'polypeptide(L)'
;MSDRRTIRRYAHELYPHPDEWEVRPLEVEVPYLYARMVGLDMWNTDWFDLGNDPDKNTRRLAHDRTMLFIAAKEKALLADAIFQGITSGQAWEWAMSRAADEASEIAYERAAYYDVPIRQIKPYPILGERDHHYHDGERVGSGVVQVLIKSKESECPVCTEPIEAES
;
A
#
# COMPACT_ATOMS: atom_id res chain seq x y z
N MET A 1 10.04 -17.88 -24.23
CA MET A 1 9.62 -17.99 -22.82
C MET A 1 8.30 -17.26 -22.71
N SER A 2 7.29 -17.82 -22.04
CA SER A 2 6.06 -17.07 -21.77
C SER A 2 6.38 -15.94 -20.81
N ASP A 3 5.91 -14.72 -21.10
CA ASP A 3 6.09 -13.61 -20.18
C ASP A 3 5.40 -13.92 -18.84
N ARG A 4 5.99 -13.43 -17.75
CA ARG A 4 5.49 -13.64 -16.38
C ARG A 4 5.26 -12.29 -15.72
N ARG A 5 4.28 -12.23 -14.82
CA ARG A 5 4.00 -11.04 -13.99
C ARG A 5 3.97 -11.41 -12.51
N THR A 6 4.11 -10.43 -11.62
CA THR A 6 3.94 -10.66 -10.18
C THR A 6 2.48 -10.96 -9.84
N ILE A 7 2.25 -11.90 -8.92
CA ILE A 7 0.93 -12.24 -8.39
C ILE A 7 0.35 -11.05 -7.62
N ARG A 8 1.18 -10.41 -6.78
CA ARG A 8 0.82 -9.11 -6.19
C ARG A 8 0.85 -8.02 -7.25
N ARG A 9 -0.06 -7.05 -7.12
CA ARG A 9 -0.25 -5.95 -8.05
C ARG A 9 -0.07 -4.62 -7.33
N TYR A 10 0.41 -3.61 -8.05
CA TYR A 10 0.39 -2.26 -7.52
C TYR A 10 -1.05 -1.79 -7.37
N ALA A 11 -1.29 -0.89 -6.40
CA ALA A 11 -2.65 -0.45 -6.10
C ALA A 11 -3.38 0.14 -7.33
N HIS A 12 -2.68 0.88 -8.21
CA HIS A 12 -3.27 1.45 -9.42
C HIS A 12 -3.65 0.41 -10.49
N GLU A 13 -3.09 -0.81 -10.42
CA GLU A 13 -3.46 -1.90 -11.33
C GLU A 13 -4.77 -2.58 -10.90
N LEU A 14 -5.10 -2.53 -9.61
CA LEU A 14 -6.34 -3.08 -9.04
C LEU A 14 -7.43 -2.02 -8.91
N TYR A 15 -7.04 -0.78 -8.59
CA TYR A 15 -7.89 0.39 -8.43
C TYR A 15 -7.33 1.53 -9.29
N PRO A 16 -7.73 1.62 -10.56
CA PRO A 16 -7.22 2.62 -11.48
C PRO A 16 -7.36 4.05 -10.95
N HIS A 17 -6.34 4.87 -11.24
CA HIS A 17 -6.39 6.29 -10.96
C HIS A 17 -7.57 6.93 -11.69
N PRO A 18 -8.28 7.88 -11.03
CA PRO A 18 -9.30 8.64 -11.71
C PRO A 18 -8.67 9.50 -12.81
N ASP A 19 -9.40 9.70 -13.89
CA ASP A 19 -9.02 10.66 -14.93
C ASP A 19 -9.03 12.09 -14.37
N GLU A 20 -8.41 13.01 -15.11
CA GLU A 20 -8.38 14.42 -14.72
C GLU A 20 -9.81 14.96 -14.58
N TRP A 21 -10.14 15.52 -13.42
CA TRP A 21 -11.47 16.05 -13.06
C TRP A 21 -12.60 15.01 -12.95
N GLU A 22 -12.29 13.71 -12.95
CA GLU A 22 -13.30 12.68 -12.75
C GLU A 22 -13.88 12.75 -11.33
N VAL A 23 -15.22 12.76 -11.25
CA VAL A 23 -15.96 12.66 -10.00
C VAL A 23 -16.54 11.25 -9.90
N ARG A 24 -16.15 10.52 -8.85
CA ARG A 24 -16.59 9.16 -8.61
C ARG A 24 -17.45 9.07 -7.35
N PRO A 25 -18.41 8.12 -7.30
CA PRO A 25 -19.12 7.80 -6.07
C PRO A 25 -18.17 7.38 -4.95
N LEU A 26 -18.53 7.65 -3.69
CA LEU A 26 -17.67 7.35 -2.54
C LEU A 26 -17.48 5.84 -2.35
N GLU A 27 -18.45 5.01 -2.73
CA GLU A 27 -18.33 3.56 -2.74
C GLU A 27 -17.21 3.04 -3.67
N VAL A 28 -16.79 3.85 -4.65
CA VAL A 28 -15.65 3.55 -5.52
C VAL A 28 -14.38 4.25 -5.01
N GLU A 29 -14.50 5.52 -4.61
CA GLU A 29 -13.35 6.34 -4.21
C GLU A 29 -12.72 5.87 -2.89
N VAL A 30 -13.52 5.47 -1.90
CA VAL A 30 -13.02 5.06 -0.58
C VAL A 30 -12.13 3.82 -0.67
N PRO A 31 -12.55 2.70 -1.29
CA PRO A 31 -11.67 1.54 -1.51
C PRO A 31 -10.40 1.90 -2.28
N TYR A 32 -10.49 2.75 -3.31
CA TYR A 32 -9.33 3.22 -4.07
C TYR A 32 -8.33 4.00 -3.20
N LEU A 33 -8.81 4.90 -2.33
CA LEU A 33 -7.96 5.67 -1.43
C LEU A 33 -7.26 4.77 -0.40
N TYR A 34 -7.97 3.78 0.15
CA TYR A 34 -7.39 2.77 1.02
C TYR A 34 -6.35 1.91 0.30
N ALA A 35 -6.64 1.44 -0.92
CA ALA A 35 -5.68 0.71 -1.72
C ALA A 35 -4.41 1.53 -2.01
N ARG A 36 -4.56 2.83 -2.31
CA ARG A 36 -3.42 3.75 -2.48
C ARG A 36 -2.60 3.90 -1.20
N MET A 37 -3.24 4.03 -0.05
CA MET A 37 -2.56 4.10 1.25
C MET A 37 -1.76 2.82 1.52
N VAL A 38 -2.34 1.64 1.30
CA VAL A 38 -1.64 0.34 1.39
C VAL A 38 -0.47 0.28 0.41
N GLY A 39 -0.65 0.72 -0.83
CA GLY A 39 0.43 0.77 -1.81
C GLY A 39 1.57 1.72 -1.43
N LEU A 40 1.31 2.72 -0.59
CA LEU A 40 2.32 3.67 -0.11
C LEU A 40 3.01 3.22 1.19
N ASP A 41 2.71 2.03 1.69
CA ASP A 41 3.38 1.47 2.87
C ASP A 41 4.91 1.51 2.71
N MET A 42 5.58 1.79 3.82
CA MET A 42 7.02 1.91 3.92
C MET A 42 7.67 0.53 4.13
N TRP A 43 6.94 -0.42 4.70
CA TRP A 43 7.42 -1.79 4.90
C TRP A 43 7.70 -2.48 3.56
N ASN A 44 8.74 -3.31 3.52
CA ASN A 44 9.20 -4.01 2.31
C ASN A 44 9.61 -3.08 1.14
N THR A 45 9.80 -1.77 1.39
CA THR A 45 10.38 -0.80 0.43
C THR A 45 11.71 -0.30 0.94
N ASP A 46 12.59 0.16 0.07
CA ASP A 46 13.91 0.77 0.35
C ASP A 46 13.91 1.94 1.35
N TRP A 47 12.76 2.31 1.93
CA TRP A 47 12.61 3.35 2.94
C TRP A 47 13.63 3.28 4.10
N PHE A 48 13.81 2.11 4.73
CA PHE A 48 14.74 1.97 5.88
C PHE A 48 16.20 2.17 5.46
N ASP A 49 16.55 1.74 4.25
CA ASP A 49 17.89 1.90 3.70
C ASP A 49 18.15 3.38 3.38
N LEU A 50 17.18 4.03 2.72
CA LEU A 50 17.24 5.45 2.36
C LEU A 50 17.23 6.37 3.58
N GLY A 51 16.44 6.06 4.61
CA GLY A 51 16.33 6.89 5.82
C GLY A 51 17.64 6.98 6.61
N ASN A 52 18.51 5.97 6.47
CA ASN A 52 19.81 5.89 7.13
C ASN A 52 20.99 6.28 6.22
N ASP A 53 20.74 6.66 4.96
CA ASP A 53 21.78 7.02 4.01
C ASP A 53 22.56 8.27 4.46
N PRO A 54 23.89 8.36 4.29
CA PRO A 54 24.67 9.55 4.65
C PRO A 54 24.35 10.79 3.79
N ASP A 55 23.85 10.63 2.57
CA ASP A 55 23.43 11.74 1.71
C ASP A 55 22.06 12.29 2.12
N LYS A 56 21.99 13.61 2.25
CA LYS A 56 20.76 14.31 2.68
C LYS A 56 19.66 14.22 1.63
N ASN A 57 19.99 14.24 0.34
CA ASN A 57 18.98 14.19 -0.71
C ASN A 57 18.37 12.79 -0.80
N THR A 58 19.18 11.74 -0.60
CA THR A 58 18.69 10.36 -0.48
C THR A 58 17.74 10.20 0.72
N ARG A 59 18.12 10.67 1.92
CA ARG A 59 17.23 10.62 3.09
C ARG A 59 15.91 11.37 2.87
N ARG A 60 15.93 12.43 2.07
CA ARG A 60 14.72 13.19 1.73
C ARG A 60 13.70 12.34 0.99
N LEU A 61 14.11 11.35 0.20
CA LEU A 61 13.18 10.45 -0.50
C LEU A 61 12.37 9.60 0.49
N ALA A 62 13.02 9.10 1.55
CA ALA A 62 12.33 8.38 2.62
C ALA A 62 11.33 9.30 3.35
N HIS A 63 11.75 10.53 3.68
CA HIS A 63 10.86 11.52 4.28
C HIS A 63 9.65 11.84 3.39
N ASP A 64 9.87 12.11 2.10
CA ASP A 64 8.80 12.43 1.16
C ASP A 64 7.84 11.24 1.00
N ARG A 65 8.34 10.00 1.04
CA ARG A 65 7.49 8.80 1.12
C ARG A 65 6.64 8.76 2.39
N THR A 66 7.21 9.05 3.55
CA THR A 66 6.45 9.11 4.82
C THR A 66 5.31 10.12 4.72
N MET A 67 5.58 11.31 4.17
CA MET A 67 4.56 12.34 3.98
C MET A 67 3.46 11.90 3.00
N LEU A 68 3.81 11.20 1.93
CA LEU A 68 2.82 10.65 0.99
C LEU A 68 1.93 9.59 1.65
N PHE A 69 2.51 8.70 2.47
CA PHE A 69 1.76 7.69 3.22
C PHE A 69 0.78 8.35 4.22
N ILE A 70 1.26 9.31 5.01
CA ILE A 70 0.43 10.05 5.97
C ILE A 70 -0.73 10.76 5.25
N ALA A 71 -0.45 11.50 4.18
CA ALA A 71 -1.48 12.21 3.42
C ALA A 71 -2.50 11.24 2.79
N ALA A 72 -2.07 10.09 2.29
CA ALA A 72 -2.97 9.07 1.75
C ALA A 72 -3.87 8.47 2.85
N LYS A 73 -3.30 8.19 4.03
CA LYS A 73 -4.04 7.70 5.21
C LYS A 73 -5.10 8.70 5.66
N GLU A 74 -4.72 9.96 5.85
CA GLU A 74 -5.63 11.05 6.22
C GLU A 74 -6.78 11.19 5.22
N LYS A 75 -6.46 11.18 3.92
CA LYS A 75 -7.46 11.31 2.86
C LYS A 75 -8.42 10.13 2.82
N ALA A 76 -7.93 8.89 2.97
CA ALA A 76 -8.76 7.69 3.01
C ALA A 76 -9.73 7.73 4.20
N LEU A 77 -9.22 8.04 5.40
CA LEU A 77 -10.04 8.13 6.62
C LEU A 77 -11.07 9.27 6.55
N LEU A 78 -10.72 10.41 5.95
CA LEU A 78 -11.68 11.50 5.78
C LEU A 78 -12.80 11.13 4.81
N ALA A 79 -12.46 10.52 3.66
CA ALA A 79 -13.45 10.05 2.70
C ALA A 79 -14.36 8.97 3.31
N ASP A 80 -13.80 8.07 4.10
CA ASP A 80 -14.53 7.06 4.88
C ASP A 80 -15.50 7.70 5.88
N ALA A 81 -15.06 8.69 6.67
CA ALA A 81 -15.93 9.39 7.60
C ALA A 81 -17.15 10.01 6.89
N ILE A 82 -16.91 10.65 5.74
CA ILE A 82 -17.97 11.25 4.91
C ILE A 82 -18.89 10.16 4.37
N PHE A 83 -18.36 9.03 3.92
CA PHE A 83 -19.15 7.92 3.40
C PHE A 83 -20.02 7.26 4.49
N GLN A 84 -19.57 7.27 5.74
CA GLN A 84 -20.37 6.90 6.92
C GLN A 84 -21.44 7.94 7.29
N GLY A 85 -21.55 9.04 6.56
CA GLY A 85 -22.52 10.11 6.81
C GLY A 85 -22.08 11.12 7.88
N ILE A 86 -20.81 11.09 8.30
CA ILE A 86 -20.24 12.08 9.22
C ILE A 86 -19.93 13.34 8.40
N THR A 87 -20.32 14.51 8.91
CA THR A 87 -20.20 15.77 8.15
C THR A 87 -19.39 16.83 8.91
N SER A 88 -18.85 17.80 8.16
CA SER A 88 -18.17 18.98 8.71
C SER A 88 -16.97 18.62 9.62
N GLY A 89 -16.71 19.43 10.65
CA GLY A 89 -15.60 19.24 11.59
C GLY A 89 -15.60 17.89 12.31
N GLN A 90 -16.77 17.24 12.47
CA GLN A 90 -16.85 15.91 13.08
C GLN A 90 -16.16 14.85 12.20
N ALA A 91 -16.25 14.97 10.87
CA ALA A 91 -15.56 14.07 9.97
C ALA A 91 -14.04 14.23 10.08
N TRP A 92 -13.58 15.48 10.22
CA TRP A 92 -12.17 15.79 10.44
C TRP A 92 -11.65 15.22 11.76
N GLU A 93 -12.36 15.46 12.87
CA GLU A 93 -11.99 14.91 14.19
C GLU A 93 -11.98 13.38 14.20
N TRP A 94 -12.97 12.76 13.57
CA TRP A 94 -13.05 11.31 13.41
C TRP A 94 -11.83 10.76 12.65
N ALA A 95 -11.46 11.43 11.54
CA ALA A 95 -10.36 11.00 10.69
C ALA A 95 -9.01 11.23 11.36
N MET A 96 -8.76 12.42 11.92
CA MET A 96 -7.46 12.76 12.51
C MET A 96 -7.17 11.98 13.79
N SER A 97 -8.18 11.73 14.63
CA SER A 97 -8.00 10.89 15.82
C SER A 97 -7.55 9.47 15.48
N ARG A 98 -7.97 8.94 14.33
CA ARG A 98 -7.56 7.62 13.81
C ARG A 98 -6.28 7.68 13.00
N ALA A 99 -6.03 8.76 12.27
CA ALA A 99 -4.80 8.95 11.53
C ALA A 99 -3.59 9.10 12.47
N ALA A 100 -3.80 9.65 13.66
CA ALA A 100 -2.80 9.76 14.71
C ALA A 100 -2.40 8.41 15.33
N ASP A 101 -3.11 7.32 15.02
CA ASP A 101 -2.67 5.97 15.40
C ASP A 101 -1.33 5.67 14.73
N GLU A 102 -0.29 5.49 15.56
CA GLU A 102 1.10 5.30 15.12
C GLU A 102 1.27 3.96 14.39
N ALA A 103 0.55 2.92 14.85
CA ALA A 103 0.59 1.60 14.24
C ALA A 103 -0.20 1.54 12.92
N SER A 104 -1.05 2.52 12.66
CA SER A 104 -1.97 2.59 11.52
C SER A 104 -2.91 1.37 11.40
N GLU A 105 -3.09 0.60 12.49
CA GLU A 105 -3.89 -0.62 12.54
C GLU A 105 -5.33 -0.32 12.11
N ILE A 106 -5.88 0.79 12.62
CA ILE A 106 -7.23 1.23 12.29
C ILE A 106 -7.38 1.46 10.78
N ALA A 107 -6.39 2.06 10.11
CA ALA A 107 -6.48 2.31 8.67
C ALA A 107 -6.51 1.01 7.86
N TYR A 108 -5.76 -0.03 8.30
CA TYR A 108 -5.78 -1.36 7.69
C TYR A 108 -7.08 -2.12 7.99
N GLU A 109 -7.63 -2.01 9.20
CA GLU A 109 -8.94 -2.57 9.53
C GLU A 109 -10.05 -1.97 8.67
N ARG A 110 -10.01 -0.65 8.45
CA ARG A 110 -10.96 0.04 7.56
C ARG A 110 -10.75 -0.35 6.10
N ALA A 111 -9.51 -0.50 5.62
CA ALA A 111 -9.24 -1.02 4.28
C ALA A 111 -9.84 -2.43 4.09
N ALA A 112 -9.65 -3.32 5.07
CA ALA A 112 -10.23 -4.67 5.04
C ALA A 112 -11.76 -4.66 5.09
N TYR A 113 -12.37 -3.73 5.83
CA TYR A 113 -13.83 -3.53 5.85
C TYR A 113 -14.40 -3.20 4.46
N TYR A 114 -13.61 -2.53 3.61
CA TYR A 114 -13.96 -2.22 2.22
C TYR A 114 -13.47 -3.26 1.21
N ASP A 115 -13.17 -4.48 1.66
CA ASP A 115 -12.67 -5.59 0.83
C ASP A 115 -11.40 -5.26 0.03
N VAL A 116 -10.61 -4.27 0.47
CA VAL A 116 -9.32 -3.97 -0.17
C VAL A 116 -8.37 -5.14 0.07
N PRO A 117 -7.80 -5.75 -0.99
CA PRO A 117 -7.00 -6.96 -0.86
C PRO A 117 -5.57 -6.62 -0.41
N ILE A 118 -5.41 -6.21 0.85
CA ILE A 118 -4.16 -5.68 1.42
C ILE A 118 -2.94 -6.55 1.09
N ARG A 119 -3.06 -7.88 1.21
CA ARG A 119 -1.96 -8.82 0.94
C ARG A 119 -1.62 -9.00 -0.55
N GLN A 120 -2.53 -8.64 -1.45
CA GLN A 120 -2.31 -8.67 -2.89
C GLN A 120 -1.76 -7.35 -3.42
N ILE A 121 -1.83 -6.27 -2.64
CA ILE A 121 -1.22 -5.00 -2.99
C ILE A 121 0.26 -5.04 -2.61
N LYS A 122 1.14 -4.87 -3.59
CA LYS A 122 2.57 -4.66 -3.31
C LYS A 122 2.86 -3.17 -3.09
N PRO A 123 3.72 -2.81 -2.12
CA PRO A 123 4.17 -1.44 -1.93
C PRO A 123 4.86 -0.87 -3.18
N TYR A 124 4.66 0.41 -3.44
CA TYR A 124 5.39 1.13 -4.47
C TYR A 124 6.85 1.30 -4.06
N PRO A 125 7.83 0.91 -4.90
CA PRO A 125 9.23 1.19 -4.60
C PRO A 125 9.49 2.70 -4.51
N ILE A 126 10.53 3.12 -3.77
CA ILE A 126 10.94 4.53 -3.73
C ILE A 126 11.95 4.80 -4.86
N LEU A 127 13.00 3.99 -5.00
CA LEU A 127 13.94 4.04 -6.12
C LEU A 127 13.67 2.95 -7.17
N GLY A 128 13.50 1.71 -6.72
CA GLY A 128 13.34 0.55 -7.59
C GLY A 128 12.91 -0.68 -6.81
N GLU A 129 12.53 -1.73 -7.53
CA GLU A 129 12.22 -3.01 -6.90
C GLU A 129 13.45 -3.54 -6.16
N ARG A 130 13.26 -3.97 -4.92
CA ARG A 130 14.33 -4.51 -4.09
C ARG A 130 14.85 -5.83 -4.66
N ASP A 131 16.15 -6.06 -4.53
CA ASP A 131 16.80 -7.34 -4.86
C ASP A 131 16.54 -8.45 -3.81
N HIS A 132 15.53 -8.25 -2.95
CA HIS A 132 15.04 -9.23 -2.00
C HIS A 132 13.57 -8.98 -1.67
N HIS A 133 12.87 -10.02 -1.26
CA HIS A 133 11.50 -9.97 -0.75
C HIS A 133 11.29 -11.05 0.31
N TYR A 134 10.11 -11.09 0.91
CA TYR A 134 9.77 -12.05 1.95
C TYR A 134 8.65 -12.98 1.50
N HIS A 135 8.82 -14.27 1.82
CA HIS A 135 7.74 -15.26 1.75
C HIS A 135 7.20 -15.54 3.15
N ASP A 136 5.91 -15.81 3.24
CA ASP A 136 5.32 -16.41 4.43
C ASP A 136 5.80 -17.86 4.56
N GLY A 137 6.49 -18.14 5.66
CA GLY A 137 7.01 -19.45 6.03
C GLY A 137 6.11 -20.16 7.03
N GLU A 138 6.72 -20.91 7.96
CA GLU A 138 5.98 -21.66 8.96
C GLU A 138 5.22 -20.74 9.92
N ARG A 139 4.00 -21.13 10.27
CA ARG A 139 3.20 -20.45 11.28
C ARG A 139 3.71 -20.83 12.67
N VAL A 140 4.13 -19.85 13.46
CA VAL A 140 4.61 -20.04 14.83
C VAL A 140 3.67 -19.30 15.78
N GLY A 141 2.77 -20.05 16.42
CA GLY A 141 1.71 -19.49 17.27
C GLY A 141 0.72 -18.65 16.46
N SER A 142 0.51 -17.39 16.85
CA SER A 142 -0.34 -16.44 16.13
C SER A 142 0.36 -15.77 14.94
N GLY A 143 1.70 -15.86 14.84
CA GLY A 143 2.50 -15.23 13.81
C GLY A 143 2.90 -16.16 12.67
N VAL A 144 3.43 -15.57 11.60
CA VAL A 144 4.04 -16.28 10.47
C VAL A 144 5.50 -15.87 10.39
N VAL A 145 6.41 -16.86 10.28
CA VAL A 145 7.83 -16.58 10.06
C VAL A 145 7.98 -16.06 8.64
N GLN A 146 8.65 -14.91 8.48
CA GLN A 146 8.98 -14.40 7.15
C GLN A 146 10.36 -14.91 6.70
N VAL A 147 10.39 -15.56 5.54
CA VAL A 147 11.60 -16.09 4.92
C VAL A 147 12.12 -15.10 3.89
N LEU A 148 13.35 -14.62 4.07
CA LEU A 148 13.99 -13.71 3.13
C LEU A 148 14.43 -14.47 1.86
N ILE A 149 13.98 -14.00 0.71
CA ILE A 149 14.38 -14.48 -0.62
C ILE A 149 15.30 -13.42 -1.26
N LYS A 150 16.48 -13.86 -1.71
CA LYS A 150 17.51 -12.99 -2.29
C LYS A 150 17.33 -12.80 -3.80
N SER A 151 16.13 -12.39 -4.21
CA SER A 151 15.84 -11.98 -5.58
C SER A 151 14.74 -10.92 -5.57
N LYS A 152 14.56 -10.26 -6.72
CA LYS A 152 13.35 -9.47 -6.96
C LYS A 152 12.11 -10.35 -6.89
N GLU A 153 10.98 -9.75 -6.54
CA GLU A 153 9.68 -10.44 -6.54
C GLU A 153 9.28 -10.79 -7.98
N SER A 154 9.57 -9.89 -8.94
CA SER A 154 9.37 -10.08 -10.37
C SER A 154 10.20 -11.21 -11.00
N GLU A 155 11.25 -11.66 -10.32
CA GLU A 155 12.11 -12.77 -10.75
C GLU A 155 11.81 -14.06 -9.98
N CYS A 156 10.97 -13.99 -8.94
CA CYS A 156 10.68 -15.13 -8.07
C CYS A 156 9.66 -16.08 -8.72
N PRO A 157 9.96 -17.37 -8.91
CA PRO A 157 9.03 -18.31 -9.52
C PRO A 157 7.76 -18.56 -8.69
N VAL A 158 7.81 -18.27 -7.37
CA VAL A 158 6.68 -18.42 -6.44
C VAL A 158 5.80 -17.18 -6.45
N CYS A 159 6.38 -15.98 -6.56
CA CYS A 159 5.63 -14.72 -6.56
C CYS A 159 5.19 -14.27 -7.96
N THR A 160 5.49 -15.05 -8.99
CA THR A 160 5.11 -14.74 -10.36
C THR A 160 4.17 -15.80 -10.95
N GLU A 161 3.36 -15.37 -11.90
CA GLU A 161 2.46 -16.22 -12.68
C GLU A 161 2.67 -15.96 -14.17
N PRO A 162 2.39 -16.95 -15.06
CA PRO A 162 2.38 -16.73 -16.49
C PRO A 162 1.36 -15.66 -16.89
N ILE A 163 1.72 -14.82 -17.85
CA ILE A 163 0.76 -13.95 -18.52
C ILE A 163 0.03 -14.80 -19.56
N GLU A 164 -1.27 -15.01 -19.36
CA GLU A 164 -2.10 -15.66 -20.37
C GLU A 164 -2.09 -14.78 -21.64
N ALA A 165 -1.78 -15.39 -22.79
CA ALA A 165 -1.87 -14.68 -24.05
C ALA A 165 -3.34 -14.29 -24.27
N GLU A 166 -3.59 -13.00 -24.48
CA GLU A 166 -4.94 -12.51 -24.82
C GLU A 166 -5.47 -13.32 -26.01
N SER A 167 -6.57 -14.06 -25.78
CA SER A 167 -7.27 -14.84 -26.79
C SER A 167 -8.27 -14.00 -27.57
#